data_AF-A0A830B3D8-F1
#
_entry.id   AF-A0A830B3D8-F1
#
_cell.length_a   1.000
_cell.length_b   1.000
_cell.length_c   1.000
_cell.angle_alpha   90.00
_cell.angle_beta   90.00
_cell.angle_gamma   90.00
#
_symmetry.space_group_name_H-M   'P 1'
#
loop_
_entity.id
_entity.type
_entity.pdbx_description
1 polymer ?
#
loop_
_entity_poly.entity_id
_entity_poly.type
_entity_poly.pdbx_seq_one_letter_code
_entity_poly.pdbx_strand_id
1 'polypeptide(L)'
;MLAYIKTMDERSWRAILTRWEAPMRDDPDGDIILKNKIDWTAEELATSNANTKALNVIYSFVDVSLFEIISNIQTAKEAWEALQLFCEGSRGVQRTKLRMLATQFEVMRIEESKTIPIYSAKLLDISNEC
;
A
#
# COMPACT_ATOMS: atom_id res chain seq x y z
N MET A 1 0.13 13.04 -0.18
CA MET A 1 0.81 12.28 0.90
C MET A 1 2.31 12.52 0.91
N LEU A 2 3.09 12.05 -0.08
CA LEU A 2 4.56 12.28 -0.12
C LEU A 2 4.97 13.76 -0.06
N ALA A 3 4.26 14.66 -0.74
CA ALA A 3 4.52 16.09 -0.67
C ALA A 3 4.28 16.66 0.74
N TYR A 4 3.26 16.16 1.45
CA TYR A 4 2.93 16.59 2.81
C TYR A 4 3.94 16.07 3.84
N ILE A 5 4.37 14.81 3.69
CA ILE A 5 5.42 14.22 4.54
C ILE A 5 6.77 14.93 4.31
N LYS A 6 7.10 15.30 3.07
CA LYS A 6 8.31 16.09 2.77
C LYS A 6 8.25 17.53 3.28
N THR A 7 7.06 18.10 3.44
CA THR A 7 6.89 19.43 4.05
C THR A 7 6.94 19.41 5.59
N MET A 8 7.04 18.24 6.21
CA MET A 8 7.28 18.13 7.65
C MET A 8 8.75 18.40 8.01
N ASP A 9 9.08 18.29 9.30
CA ASP A 9 10.46 18.42 9.74
C ASP A 9 11.35 17.32 9.15
N GLU A 10 12.56 17.71 8.77
CA GLU A 10 13.53 16.85 8.10
C GLU A 10 13.90 15.61 8.94
N ARG A 11 13.83 15.70 10.27
CA ARG A 11 14.10 14.57 11.18
C ARG A 11 13.01 13.50 11.07
N SER A 12 11.75 13.90 10.99
CA SER A 12 10.62 12.97 10.79
C SER A 12 10.66 12.31 9.41
N TRP A 13 11.05 13.05 8.36
CA TRP A 13 11.29 12.45 7.04
C TRP A 13 12.45 11.44 7.08
N ARG A 14 13.55 11.79 7.75
CA ARG A 14 14.69 10.87 7.95
C ARG A 14 14.31 9.63 8.75
N ALA A 15 13.37 9.69 9.69
CA ALA A 15 12.89 8.52 10.44
C ALA A 15 12.06 7.53 9.60
N ILE A 16 11.51 7.97 8.46
CA ILE A 16 10.86 7.08 7.49
C ILE A 16 11.90 6.39 6.61
N LEU A 17 12.97 7.11 6.25
CA LEU A 17 14.06 6.57 5.42
C LEU A 17 14.98 5.62 6.20
N THR A 18 15.32 6.02 7.41
CA THR A 18 16.24 5.33 8.32
C THR A 18 15.40 4.68 9.41
N ARG A 19 15.47 3.35 9.54
CA ARG A 19 14.71 2.64 10.57
C ARG A 19 15.09 3.22 11.92
N TRP A 20 14.10 3.63 12.71
CA TRP A 20 14.37 4.00 14.10
C TRP A 20 14.75 2.75 14.88
N GLU A 21 15.82 2.85 15.65
CA GLU A 21 16.32 1.79 16.52
C GLU A 21 16.27 2.28 17.97
N ALA A 22 15.86 1.40 18.87
CA ALA A 22 15.75 1.73 20.28
C ALA A 22 17.15 1.92 20.90
N PRO A 23 17.35 2.95 21.73
CA PRO A 23 18.63 3.16 22.40
C PRO A 23 19.05 1.96 23.25
N MET A 24 20.30 1.54 23.08
CA MET A 24 20.90 0.43 23.82
C MET A 24 22.06 0.95 24.67
N ARG A 25 22.35 0.25 25.76
CA ARG A 25 23.53 0.50 26.60
C ARG A 25 24.33 -0.80 26.73
N ASP A 26 25.65 -0.66 26.84
CA ASP A 26 26.54 -1.76 27.14
C ASP A 26 26.39 -2.13 28.63
N ASP A 27 26.17 -3.41 28.90
CA ASP A 27 26.24 -3.97 30.24
C ASP A 27 27.71 -4.26 30.59
N PRO A 28 28.15 -4.09 31.85
CA PRO A 28 29.50 -4.45 32.28
C PRO A 28 29.89 -5.91 31.99
N ASP A 29 28.93 -6.83 31.82
CA ASP A 29 29.18 -8.23 31.41
C ASP A 29 29.31 -8.42 29.88
N GLY A 30 29.21 -7.33 29.09
CA GLY A 30 29.36 -7.35 27.63
C GLY A 30 28.06 -7.58 26.84
N ASP A 31 26.93 -7.72 27.54
CA ASP A 31 25.61 -7.83 26.92
C ASP A 31 25.06 -6.45 26.51
N ILE A 32 24.33 -6.42 25.40
CA ILE A 32 23.65 -5.20 24.91
C ILE A 32 22.23 -5.19 25.46
N ILE A 33 21.93 -4.23 26.33
CA ILE A 33 20.62 -4.13 26.98
C ILE A 33 19.87 -2.85 26.58
N LEU A 34 18.55 -2.96 26.47
CA LEU A 34 17.70 -1.81 26.13
C LEU A 34 17.82 -0.75 27.22
N LYS A 35 18.10 0.49 26.82
CA LYS A 35 18.23 1.61 27.74
C LYS A 35 16.84 2.04 28.22
N ASN A 36 16.70 2.29 29.53
CA ASN A 36 15.46 2.82 30.09
C ASN A 36 15.15 4.20 29.49
N LYS A 37 13.89 4.46 29.15
CA LYS A 37 13.42 5.75 28.59
C LYS A 37 13.85 6.98 29.40
N ILE A 38 14.00 6.84 30.71
CA ILE A 38 14.39 7.93 31.61
C ILE A 38 15.85 8.35 31.38
N ASP A 39 16.70 7.40 30.98
CA ASP A 39 18.14 7.64 30.80
C ASP A 39 18.47 8.15 29.38
N TRP A 40 17.45 8.26 28.51
CA TRP A 40 17.66 8.63 27.12
C TRP A 40 18.28 10.02 26.99
N THR A 41 19.26 10.15 26.11
CA THR A 41 19.85 11.45 25.77
C THR A 41 18.82 12.30 25.02
N ALA A 42 19.05 13.61 24.98
CA ALA A 42 18.19 14.52 24.21
C ALA A 42 18.14 14.14 22.72
N GLU A 43 19.22 13.55 22.17
CA GLU A 43 19.29 13.08 20.80
C GLU A 43 18.47 11.80 20.59
N GLU A 44 18.59 10.81 21.48
CA GLU A 44 17.80 9.57 21.47
C GLU A 44 16.30 9.85 21.61
N LEU A 45 15.93 10.79 22.48
CA LEU A 45 14.56 11.23 22.63
C LEU A 45 14.06 11.95 21.36
N ALA A 46 14.91 12.78 20.73
CA ALA A 46 14.54 13.48 19.51
C ALA A 46 14.31 12.53 18.33
N THR A 47 15.11 11.46 18.19
CA THR A 47 14.91 10.46 17.12
C THR A 47 13.64 9.63 17.37
N SER A 48 13.37 9.25 18.62
CA SER A 48 12.13 8.54 18.98
C SER A 48 10.88 9.40 18.76
N ASN A 49 10.96 10.69 19.10
CA ASN A 49 9.88 11.64 18.84
C ASN A 49 9.64 11.84 17.35
N ALA A 50 10.70 11.92 16.54
CA ALA A 50 10.59 12.01 15.08
C ALA A 50 9.92 10.76 14.48
N ASN A 51 10.27 9.56 14.96
CA ASN A 51 9.61 8.31 14.56
C ASN A 51 8.12 8.32 14.93
N THR A 52 7.79 8.67 16.17
CA THR A 52 6.39 8.76 16.64
C THR A 52 5.58 9.77 15.82
N LYS A 53 6.18 10.93 15.52
CA LYS A 53 5.52 11.97 14.72
C LYS A 53 5.26 11.52 13.29
N ALA A 54 6.22 10.83 12.67
CA ALA A 54 6.06 10.23 11.35
C ALA A 54 4.95 9.15 11.35
N LEU A 55 4.90 8.29 12.37
CA LEU A 55 3.81 7.30 12.52
C LEU A 55 2.44 7.96 12.63
N ASN A 56 2.29 8.97 13.48
CA ASN A 56 1.01 9.68 13.65
C ASN A 56 0.51 10.29 12.33
N VAL A 57 1.42 10.76 11.49
CA VAL A 57 1.08 11.31 10.18
C VAL A 57 0.62 10.21 9.26
N ILE A 58 1.33 9.08 9.20
CA ILE A 58 0.91 7.90 8.42
C ILE A 58 -0.50 7.47 8.88
N TYR A 59 -0.73 7.40 10.19
CA TYR A 59 -2.04 7.08 10.78
C TYR A 59 -3.15 8.05 10.38
N SER A 60 -2.86 9.35 10.28
CA SER A 60 -3.86 10.34 9.83
C SER A 60 -4.27 10.21 8.36
N PHE A 61 -3.49 9.50 7.55
CA PHE A 61 -3.73 9.36 6.12
C PHE A 61 -4.32 8.01 5.71
N VAL A 62 -4.43 7.05 6.63
CA VAL A 62 -4.98 5.73 6.35
C VAL A 62 -6.42 5.61 6.80
N ASP A 63 -7.19 4.77 6.11
CA ASP A 63 -8.52 4.37 6.56
C ASP A 63 -8.44 3.34 7.70
N VAL A 64 -9.59 3.03 8.31
CA VAL A 64 -9.69 2.12 9.47
C VAL A 64 -9.13 0.73 9.17
N SER A 65 -9.32 0.20 7.97
CA SER A 65 -8.86 -1.14 7.61
C SER A 65 -7.33 -1.22 7.50
N LEU A 66 -6.72 -0.17 6.95
CA LEU A 66 -5.27 -0.03 6.90
C LEU A 66 -4.69 0.27 8.28
N PHE A 67 -5.38 1.08 9.09
CA PHE A 67 -4.97 1.41 10.45
C PHE A 67 -4.84 0.15 11.31
N GLU A 68 -5.78 -0.78 11.25
CA GLU A 68 -5.69 -2.06 11.98
C GLU A 68 -4.41 -2.83 11.64
N ILE A 69 -4.01 -2.84 10.36
CA ILE A 69 -2.81 -3.52 9.88
C ILE A 69 -1.54 -2.84 10.42
N ILE A 70 -1.48 -1.51 10.40
CA ILE A 70 -0.27 -0.76 10.76
C ILE A 70 -0.19 -0.34 12.22
N SER A 71 -1.28 -0.47 12.99
CA SER A 71 -1.37 -0.04 14.40
C SER A 71 -0.35 -0.71 15.33
N ASN A 72 0.06 -1.95 15.02
CA ASN A 72 1.04 -2.71 15.80
C ASN A 72 2.49 -2.47 15.36
N ILE A 73 2.72 -1.64 14.34
CA ILE A 73 4.06 -1.36 13.81
C ILE A 73 4.74 -0.29 14.66
N GLN A 74 5.97 -0.55 15.07
CA GLN A 74 6.73 0.31 15.98
C GLN A 74 7.58 1.37 15.26
N THR A 75 7.87 1.16 13.97
CA THR A 75 8.71 2.07 13.19
C THR A 75 7.95 2.70 12.03
N ALA A 76 8.15 4.01 11.82
CA ALA A 76 7.53 4.75 10.72
C ALA A 76 7.92 4.17 9.35
N LYS A 77 9.14 3.63 9.26
CA LYS A 77 9.64 2.95 8.05
C LYS A 77 8.81 1.72 7.69
N GLU A 78 8.62 0.80 8.63
CA GLU A 78 7.83 -0.42 8.39
C GLU A 78 6.36 -0.07 8.07
N ALA A 79 5.79 0.94 8.74
CA ALA A 79 4.43 1.40 8.47
C ALA A 79 4.31 1.98 7.06
N TRP A 80 5.34 2.71 6.61
CA TRP A 80 5.44 3.23 5.25
C TRP A 80 5.58 2.12 4.21
N GLU A 81 6.43 1.12 4.44
CA GLU A 81 6.61 -0.04 3.55
C GLU A 81 5.33 -0.87 3.43
N ALA A 82 4.62 -1.10 4.55
CA ALA A 82 3.32 -1.78 4.54
C ALA A 82 2.28 -0.99 3.71
N LEU A 83 2.26 0.33 3.86
CA LEU A 83 1.38 1.20 3.07
C LEU A 83 1.70 1.14 1.57
N GLN A 84 2.99 1.13 1.21
CA GLN A 84 3.44 0.98 -0.18
C GLN A 84 2.96 -0.35 -0.77
N LEU A 85 3.17 -1.46 -0.04
CA LEU A 85 2.76 -2.80 -0.46
C LEU A 85 1.25 -2.88 -0.69
N PHE A 86 0.45 -2.31 0.22
CA PHE A 86 -1.01 -2.27 0.06
C PHE A 86 -1.44 -1.44 -1.15
N CYS A 87 -0.82 -0.29 -1.37
CA CYS A 87 -1.13 0.57 -2.51
C CYS A 87 -0.71 -0.05 -3.84
N GLU A 88 0.38 -0.82 -3.87
CA GLU A 88 0.80 -1.61 -5.03
C GLU A 88 -0.16 -2.76 -5.31
N GLY A 89 -0.55 -3.51 -4.28
CA GLY A 89 -1.55 -4.57 -4.38
C GLY A 89 -2.91 -4.06 -4.86
N SER A 90 -3.40 -2.94 -4.30
CA SER A 90 -4.67 -2.33 -4.67
C SER A 90 -4.70 -1.87 -6.14
N ARG A 91 -3.63 -1.23 -6.62
CA ARG A 91 -3.48 -0.88 -8.05
C ARG A 91 -3.43 -2.11 -8.96
N GLY A 92 -2.79 -3.18 -8.51
CA GLY A 92 -2.77 -4.47 -9.22
C GLY A 92 -4.17 -5.07 -9.34
N VAL A 93 -4.89 -5.18 -8.22
CA VAL A 93 -6.27 -5.69 -8.18
C VAL A 93 -7.20 -4.86 -9.04
N GLN A 94 -7.10 -3.52 -8.99
CA GLN A 94 -7.92 -2.63 -9.81
C GLN A 94 -7.64 -2.83 -11.32
N ARG A 95 -6.37 -2.98 -11.71
CA ARG A 95 -5.98 -3.26 -13.09
C ARG A 95 -6.51 -4.61 -13.59
N THR A 96 -6.43 -5.64 -12.75
CA THR A 96 -6.96 -6.97 -13.06
C THR A 96 -8.48 -6.92 -13.24
N LYS A 97 -9.21 -6.25 -12.35
CA LYS A 97 -10.67 -6.05 -12.48
C LYS A 97 -11.04 -5.36 -13.79
N LEU A 98 -10.31 -4.29 -14.16
CA LEU A 98 -10.54 -3.57 -15.41
C LEU A 98 -10.31 -4.46 -16.63
N ARG A 99 -9.23 -5.25 -16.63
CA ARG A 99 -8.93 -6.20 -17.71
C ARG A 99 -10.01 -7.27 -17.85
N MET A 100 -10.49 -7.83 -16.74
CA MET A 100 -11.57 -8.81 -16.76
C MET A 100 -12.85 -8.22 -17.38
N LEU A 101 -13.22 -7.00 -17.00
CA LEU A 101 -14.38 -6.30 -17.58
C LEU A 101 -14.20 -6.04 -19.08
N ALA A 102 -13.01 -5.60 -19.49
CA ALA A 102 -12.70 -5.40 -20.91
C ALA A 102 -12.83 -6.71 -21.71
N THR A 103 -12.32 -7.82 -21.18
CA THR A 103 -12.47 -9.14 -21.81
C THR A 103 -13.94 -9.58 -21.87
N GLN A 104 -14.72 -9.39 -20.80
CA GLN A 104 -16.16 -9.71 -20.83
C GLN A 104 -16.91 -8.88 -21.88
N PHE A 105 -16.56 -7.60 -22.01
CA PHE A 105 -17.13 -6.72 -23.03
C PHE A 105 -16.76 -7.14 -24.46
N GLU A 106 -15.51 -7.53 -24.71
CA GLU A 106 -15.09 -8.08 -26.00
C GLU A 106 -15.80 -9.38 -26.33
N VAL A 107 -15.97 -10.29 -25.36
CA VAL A 107 -16.73 -11.54 -25.53
C VAL A 107 -18.18 -11.25 -25.87
N MET A 108 -18.86 -10.36 -25.14
CA MET A 108 -20.24 -9.95 -25.45
C MET A 108 -20.35 -9.36 -26.86
N ARG A 109 -19.43 -8.48 -27.27
CA ARG A 109 -19.40 -7.93 -28.63
C ARG A 109 -19.19 -9.00 -29.70
N ILE A 110 -18.33 -9.99 -29.43
CA ILE A 110 -18.11 -11.10 -30.35
C ILE A 110 -19.39 -11.95 -30.45
N GLU A 111 -20.08 -12.23 -29.35
CA GLU A 111 -21.36 -12.96 -29.35
C GLU A 111 -22.45 -12.21 -30.11
N GLU A 112 -22.64 -10.91 -29.88
CA GLU A 112 -23.57 -10.06 -30.65
C GLU A 112 -23.22 -10.08 -32.15
N SER A 113 -21.94 -9.93 -32.48
CA SER A 113 -21.46 -9.95 -33.87
C SER A 113 -21.54 -11.31 -34.54
N LYS A 114 -21.59 -12.42 -33.78
CA LYS A 114 -21.82 -13.78 -34.31
C LYS A 114 -23.30 -14.08 -34.49
N THR A 115 -24.15 -13.42 -33.72
CA THR A 115 -25.60 -13.58 -33.80
C THR A 115 -26.11 -13.09 -35.16
N ILE A 116 -25.66 -11.92 -35.63
CA ILE A 116 -26.12 -11.34 -36.91
C ILE A 116 -25.79 -12.23 -38.14
N PRO A 117 -24.54 -12.71 -38.34
CA PRO A 117 -24.17 -13.57 -39.46
C PRO A 117 -24.84 -14.94 -39.44
N ILE A 118 -25.05 -15.51 -38.24
CA ILE A 118 -25.68 -16.83 -38.10
C ILE A 118 -27.16 -16.76 -38.49
N TYR A 119 -27.87 -15.69 -38.11
CA TYR A 119 -29.26 -15.49 -38.55
C TYR A 119 -29.34 -15.16 -40.04
N SER A 120 -28.42 -14.38 -40.61
CA SER A 120 -28.41 -14.11 -42.05
C SER A 120 -28.10 -15.35 -42.88
N ALA A 121 -27.21 -16.22 -42.42
CA ALA A 121 -26.90 -17.48 -43.10
C ALA A 121 -28.12 -18.42 -43.10
N LYS A 122 -28.82 -18.54 -41.97
CA LYS A 122 -30.06 -19.33 -41.90
C LYS A 122 -31.18 -18.76 -42.79
N LEU A 123 -31.31 -17.44 -42.88
CA LEU A 123 -32.27 -16.81 -43.78
C LEU A 123 -31.93 -17.05 -45.26
N LEU A 124 -30.65 -17.06 -45.62
CA LEU A 124 -30.20 -17.38 -46.97
C LEU A 124 -30.43 -18.85 -47.34
N ASP A 125 -30.17 -19.78 -46.41
CA ASP A 125 -30.48 -21.21 -46.63
C ASP A 125 -31.99 -21.42 -46.85
N ILE A 126 -32.84 -20.79 -46.04
CA ILE A 126 -34.30 -20.87 -46.21
C ILE A 126 -34.75 -20.24 -47.54
N SER A 127 -34.10 -19.16 -47.98
CA SER A 127 -34.42 -18.50 -49.26
C SER A 127 -33.96 -19.30 -50.48
N ASN A 128 -32.96 -20.16 -50.34
CA ASN A 128 -32.44 -21.02 -51.42
C ASN A 128 -33.17 -22.36 -51.53
N GLU A 129 -34.10 -22.67 -50.61
CA GLU A 129 -34.99 -23.84 -50.64
C GLU A 129 -36.37 -23.54 -51.25
N CYS A 130 -36.61 -22.33 -51.78
CA CYS A 130 -37.78 -21.97 -52.60
C CYS A 130 -37.42 -21.91 -54.10
#